data_AF-A0A7W1C5S8-F1
#
_entry.id   AF-A0A7W1C5S8-F1
#
_cell.length_a   1.000
_cell.length_b   1.000
_cell.length_c   1.000
_cell.angle_alpha   90.00
_cell.angle_beta   90.00
_cell.angle_gamma   90.00
#
_symmetry.space_group_name_H-M   'P 1'
#
loop_
_entity.id
_entity.type
_entity.pdbx_description
1 polymer ?
#
loop_
_entity_poly.entity_id
_entity_poly.type
_entity_poly.pdbx_seq_one_letter_code
_entity_poly.pdbx_strand_id
1 'polypeptide(L)' 'MRVFTPDQAAEATPSDNKYEAIMVMAAYARKLNELPKEGGKEWRKKYTTRALEDLISGEIEYSVVDKRLQ' A
#
# COMPACT_ATOMS: atom_id res chain seq x y z
N MET A 1 -14.70 5.82 7.59
CA MET A 1 -14.06 4.93 6.61
C MET A 1 -13.88 5.77 5.35
N ARG A 2 -12.63 6.03 4.92
CA ARG A 2 -12.36 6.79 3.69
C ARG A 2 -12.56 5.87 2.49
N VAL A 3 -13.22 6.36 1.45
CA VAL A 3 -13.51 5.61 0.22
C VAL A 3 -12.55 6.10 -0.86
N PHE A 4 -11.95 5.15 -1.58
CA PHE A 4 -11.08 5.41 -2.72
C PHE A 4 -11.72 4.81 -3.97
N THR A 5 -11.66 5.56 -5.07
CA THR A 5 -12.15 5.08 -6.36
C THR A 5 -11.10 4.21 -7.06
N PRO A 6 -11.52 3.32 -7.98
CA PRO A 6 -10.57 2.53 -8.77
C PRO A 6 -9.57 3.38 -9.56
N ASP A 7 -10.00 4.55 -10.04
CA ASP A 7 -9.16 5.46 -10.82
C ASP A 7 -8.08 6.09 -9.95
N GLN A 8 -8.43 6.55 -8.74
CA GLN A 8 -7.45 7.04 -7.76
C GLN A 8 -6.40 5.99 -7.39
N ALA A 9 -6.77 4.71 -7.37
CA ALA A 9 -5.83 3.64 -7.10
C ALA A 9 -4.91 3.38 -8.30
N ALA A 10 -5.43 3.46 -9.53
CA ALA A 10 -4.64 3.29 -10.74
C ALA A 10 -3.60 4.41 -10.90
N GLU A 11 -4.03 5.66 -10.76
CA GLU A 11 -3.20 6.86 -10.89
C GLU A 11 -2.03 6.89 -9.88
N ALA A 12 -2.18 6.21 -8.74
CA ALA A 12 -1.14 6.09 -7.71
C ALA A 12 -0.02 5.09 -8.08
N THR A 13 -0.09 4.44 -9.24
CA THR A 13 0.90 3.45 -9.69
C THR A 13 1.59 3.88 -10.99
N PRO A 14 2.87 3.52 -11.20
CA PRO A 14 3.58 3.86 -12.43
C PRO A 14 2.96 3.26 -13.70
N SER A 15 2.29 2.11 -13.59
CA SER A 15 1.66 1.43 -14.72
C SER A 15 0.20 1.84 -14.96
N ASP A 16 -0.32 2.82 -14.20
CA ASP A 16 -1.72 3.25 -14.24
C ASP A 16 -2.71 2.07 -14.12
N ASN A 17 -2.44 1.17 -13.17
CA ASN A 17 -3.16 -0.09 -13.04
C ASN A 17 -3.63 -0.33 -11.61
N LYS A 18 -4.95 -0.27 -11.40
CA LYS A 18 -5.58 -0.53 -10.09
C LYS A 18 -5.22 -1.88 -9.49
N TYR A 19 -4.95 -2.91 -10.30
CA TYR A 19 -4.58 -4.23 -9.76
C TYR A 19 -3.16 -4.23 -9.19
N GLU A 20 -2.25 -3.49 -9.81
CA GLU A 20 -0.91 -3.25 -9.27
C GLU A 20 -1.00 -2.54 -7.93
N ALA A 21 -1.87 -1.53 -7.83
CA ALA A 21 -2.09 -0.77 -6.61
C ALA A 21 -2.51 -1.69 -5.45
N ILE A 22 -3.46 -2.60 -5.71
CA ILE A 22 -3.92 -3.59 -4.72
C ILE A 22 -2.80 -4.54 -4.31
N MET A 23 -1.97 -4.99 -5.25
CA MET A 23 -0.85 -5.90 -4.94
C MET A 23 0.20 -5.22 -4.06
N VAL A 24 0.57 -3.98 -4.39
CA VAL A 24 1.56 -3.19 -3.65
C VAL A 24 1.06 -2.85 -2.25
N MET A 25 -0.16 -2.31 -2.13
CA MET A 25 -0.74 -1.99 -0.80
C MET A 25 -0.85 -3.25 0.08
N ALA A 26 -1.17 -4.42 -0.49
CA ALA A 26 -1.34 -5.64 0.27
C ALA A 26 0.00 -6.17 0.77
N ALA A 27 1.05 -6.10 -0.06
CA ALA A 27 2.41 -6.44 0.34
C ALA A 27 2.89 -5.51 1.48
N TYR A 28 2.70 -4.21 1.33
CA TYR A 28 3.07 -3.23 2.35
C TYR A 28 2.28 -3.41 3.66
N ALA A 29 0.96 -3.63 3.58
CA ALA A 29 0.12 -3.88 4.76
C ALA A 29 0.56 -5.14 5.54
N ARG A 30 1.00 -6.21 4.84
CA ARG A 30 1.58 -7.40 5.50
C ARG A 30 2.87 -7.05 6.21
N LYS A 31 3.74 -6.25 5.58
CA LYS A 31 4.99 -5.80 6.19
C LYS A 31 4.75 -4.96 7.43
N LEU A 32 3.81 -4.02 7.38
CA LEU A 32 3.39 -3.24 8.55
C LEU A 32 2.88 -4.14 9.69
N ASN A 33 2.15 -5.21 9.37
CA ASN A 33 1.63 -6.13 10.37
C ASN A 33 2.71 -7.00 11.04
N GLU A 34 3.87 -7.20 10.39
CA GLU A 34 5.02 -7.93 10.95
C GLU A 34 5.83 -7.09 11.95
N LEU A 35 5.73 -5.76 11.90
CA LEU A 35 6.52 -4.86 12.76
C LEU A 35 6.07 -4.97 14.23
N PRO A 36 6.99 -4.80 15.20
CA PRO A 36 6.66 -4.80 16.61
C PRO A 36 5.66 -3.69 16.93
N LYS A 37 4.58 -4.04 17.65
CA LYS A 37 3.47 -3.14 17.97
C LYS A 37 3.84 -2.18 19.10
N GLU A 38 4.72 -1.21 18.82
CA GLU A 38 5.00 -0.11 19.74
C GLU A 38 3.80 0.84 19.73
N GLY A 39 2.91 0.70 20.72
CA GLY A 39 1.54 1.22 20.77
C GLY A 39 1.35 2.75 20.63
N GLY A 40 1.62 3.29 19.45
CA GLY A 40 1.30 4.66 19.05
C GLY A 40 -0.11 4.83 18.48
N LYS A 41 -0.57 6.08 18.35
CA LYS A 41 -1.88 6.42 17.76
C LYS A 41 -2.09 5.88 16.35
N GLU A 42 -1.02 5.71 15.57
CA GLU A 42 -1.07 5.17 14.21
C GLU A 42 -1.55 3.71 14.13
N TRP A 43 -1.39 2.93 15.21
CA TRP A 43 -1.80 1.53 15.28
C TRP A 43 -3.31 1.34 15.43
N ARG A 44 -4.08 2.42 15.62
CA ARG A 44 -5.55 2.36 15.73
C ARG A 44 -6.24 2.13 14.38
N LYS A 45 -5.56 2.41 13.27
CA LYS A 45 -6.12 2.26 11.92
C LYS A 45 -5.83 0.86 11.38
N LYS A 46 -6.80 0.27 10.65
CA LYS A 46 -6.56 -0.99 9.93
C LYS A 46 -5.41 -0.78 8.94
N TYR A 47 -4.41 -1.68 8.94
CA TYR A 47 -3.23 -1.53 8.06
C TYR A 47 -3.56 -1.49 6.59
N THR A 48 -4.62 -2.17 6.15
CA THR A 48 -5.07 -2.10 4.75
C THR A 48 -5.55 -0.71 4.37
N THR A 49 -6.22 0.00 5.29
CA THR A 49 -6.65 1.38 5.06
C THR A 49 -5.48 2.35 5.10
N ARG A 50 -4.51 2.12 6.01
CA ARG A 50 -3.27 2.91 6.05
C ARG A 50 -2.46 2.69 4.77
N ALA A 51 -2.18 1.46 4.40
CA ALA A 51 -1.39 1.11 3.22
C ALA A 51 -1.98 1.69 1.93
N LEU A 52 -3.31 1.73 1.79
CA LEU A 52 -3.95 2.35 0.64
C LEU A 52 -3.83 3.88 0.67
N GLU A 53 -3.87 4.49 1.85
CA GLU A 53 -3.64 5.93 2.00
C GLU A 53 -2.21 6.31 1.66
N ASP A 54 -1.24 5.62 2.25
CA ASP A 54 0.19 5.82 2.04
C ASP A 54 0.52 5.62 0.53
N LEU A 55 -0.13 4.67 -0.16
CA LEU A 55 0.04 4.50 -1.60
C LEU A 55 -0.47 5.71 -2.38
N ILE A 56 -1.69 6.16 -2.09
CA ILE A 56 -2.35 7.26 -2.82
C ILE A 56 -1.71 8.62 -2.50
N SER A 57 -1.14 8.80 -1.30
CA SER A 57 -0.38 10.00 -0.96
C SER A 57 1.04 10.03 -1.56
N GLY A 58 1.47 8.93 -2.22
CA GLY A 58 2.81 8.81 -2.78
C GLY A 58 3.89 8.61 -1.73
N GLU A 59 3.53 8.12 -0.53
CA GLU A 59 4.46 7.82 0.56
C GLU A 59 5.13 6.44 0.40
N ILE A 60 4.69 5.63 -0.56
CA ILE A 60 5.25 4.32 -0.85
C ILE A 60 6.09 4.39 -2.13
N GLU A 61 7.41 4.24 -1.97
CA GLU A 61 8.31 3.93 -3.08
C GLU A 61 8.45 2.40 -3.23
N TYR A 62 8.29 1.90 -4.45
CA TYR A 62 8.44 0.48 -4.75
C TYR A 62 8.98 0.25 -6.15
N SER A 63 9.50 -0.95 -6.39
CA SER A 63 9.85 -1.42 -7.72
C SER A 63 9.34 -2.85 -7.90
N VAL A 64 8.85 -3.15 -9.10
CA VAL A 64 8.45 -4.50 -9.48
C VAL A 64 9.68 -5.21 -10.06
N VAL A 65 10.16 -6.23 -9.35
CA VAL A 65 11.31 -7.03 -9.79
C VAL A 65 10.82 -8.41 -10.20
N ASP A 66 11.26 -8.90 -11.37
CA ASP A 66 11.00 -10.28 -11.75
C ASP A 66 11.76 -11.21 -10.80
N LYS A 67 11.06 -12.21 -10.26
CA LYS A 67 11.65 -13.22 -9.36
C LYS A 67 12.79 -14.00 -10.01
N ARG A 68 12.88 -14.02 -11.34
CA ARG A 68 13.99 -14.65 -12.08
C ARG A 68 15.25 -13.77 -12.17
N LEU A 69 15.11 -12.47 -11.91
CA LEU A 69 16.18 -11.48 -11.95
C LEU A 69 16.70 -11.10 -10.54
N GLN A 70 16.12 -11.67 -9.48
CA GLN A 70 16.62 -11.61 -8.10
C GLN A 70 17.53 -12.79 -7.79
#